data_AF-A0A661GSW9-F1
#
_entry.id   AF-A0A661GSW9-F1
#
_cell.length_a   1.000
_cell.length_b   1.000
_cell.length_c   1.000
_cell.angle_alpha   90.00
_cell.angle_beta   90.00
_cell.angle_gamma   90.00
#
_symmetry.space_group_name_H-M   'P 1'
#
loop_
_entity.id
_entity.type
_entity.pdbx_description
1 polymer ?
#
loop_
_entity_poly.entity_id
_entity_poly.type
_entity_poly.pdbx_seq_one_letter_code
_entity_poly.pdbx_strand_id
1 'polypeptide(L)'
;MGRAFMNSIVVWSDREIEAAVSAYFELLSDQVEVRPTNKAAIYRNLSAVHPARTAKAFEFKFQNISAVLYEEKLPFADGLRPKARYQAALKTTVLNYLERKGGEKPAPIDVLVGKLRRLRSRGYLPVHGKGAGRYGLSLEHHLSIPQNSSKEADFMGVELKTKYGKTLHTLFSRVPSRYLACKDKHQLVNEFGYYDEKRERQALYTSFNNAPDSLGFYLSAKQNRIVVNKKKVEILEYDDSVLEDALLSKHNETVFISVSTGHLKSGKAGCRFDQLLYCKTPSLQRFIRMTDDGNVYLDFTLSEKEGRVKDHGFLWRVPQDAIAGLYQKTQLIDLSEK
;
A
#
# COMPACT_ATOMS: atom_id res chain seq x y z
N MET A 1 47.73 -2.27 29.76
CA MET A 1 46.64 -3.27 29.68
C MET A 1 45.30 -2.56 29.78
N GLY A 2 44.67 -2.25 28.64
CA GLY A 2 43.34 -1.65 28.60
C GLY A 2 42.28 -2.73 28.82
N ARG A 3 41.42 -2.56 29.83
CA ARG A 3 40.24 -3.40 30.04
C ARG A 3 39.27 -3.18 28.89
N ALA A 4 39.06 -4.21 28.09
CA ALA A 4 37.89 -4.32 27.24
C ALA A 4 36.66 -4.41 28.14
N PHE A 5 35.85 -3.34 28.20
CA PHE A 5 34.49 -3.45 28.73
C PHE A 5 33.69 -4.34 27.78
N MET A 6 33.55 -5.61 28.14
CA MET A 6 32.50 -6.46 27.59
C MET A 6 31.18 -5.77 27.89
N ASN A 7 30.53 -5.23 26.85
CA ASN A 7 29.13 -4.85 26.90
C ASN A 7 28.34 -6.14 27.14
N SER A 8 28.12 -6.49 28.42
CA SER A 8 27.20 -7.56 28.76
C SER A 8 25.83 -7.16 28.24
N ILE A 9 25.29 -7.96 27.32
CA ILE A 9 23.91 -7.82 26.90
C ILE A 9 23.06 -8.17 28.12
N VAL A 10 22.70 -7.16 28.92
CA VAL A 10 21.83 -7.37 30.07
C VAL A 10 20.49 -7.88 29.53
N VAL A 11 20.17 -9.15 29.84
CA VAL A 11 18.93 -9.79 29.39
C VAL A 11 17.73 -9.06 29.99
N TRP A 12 16.71 -8.77 29.19
CA TRP A 12 15.46 -8.16 29.68
C TRP A 12 14.75 -9.13 30.63
N SER A 13 14.46 -8.67 31.85
CA SER A 13 13.66 -9.41 32.82
C SER A 13 12.18 -9.33 32.48
N ASP A 14 11.40 -10.31 32.95
CA ASP A 14 9.95 -10.35 32.74
C ASP A 14 9.28 -9.07 33.25
N ARG A 15 9.69 -8.58 34.44
CA ARG A 15 9.17 -7.33 35.01
C ARG A 15 9.40 -6.11 34.12
N GLU A 16 10.57 -6.00 33.48
CA GLU A 16 10.85 -4.92 32.54
C GLU A 16 10.01 -5.04 31.25
N ILE A 17 9.79 -6.27 30.78
CA ILE A 17 8.97 -6.56 29.60
C ILE A 17 7.50 -6.21 29.89
N GLU A 18 6.95 -6.68 31.01
CA GLU A 18 5.58 -6.40 31.43
C GLU A 18 5.32 -4.91 31.60
N ALA A 19 6.24 -4.18 32.24
CA ALA A 19 6.14 -2.73 32.39
C ALA A 19 6.13 -2.00 31.04
N ALA A 20 6.98 -2.42 30.09
CA ALA A 20 6.99 -1.87 28.74
C ALA A 20 5.69 -2.18 27.98
N VAL A 21 5.15 -3.40 28.11
CA VAL A 21 3.91 -3.81 27.46
C VAL A 21 2.71 -3.04 28.01
N SER A 22 2.56 -2.89 29.34
CA SER A 22 1.48 -2.11 29.94
C SER A 22 1.51 -0.65 29.46
N ALA A 23 2.66 0.01 29.59
CA ALA A 23 2.81 1.40 29.18
C ALA A 23 2.62 1.61 27.67
N TYR A 24 2.95 0.60 26.84
CA TYR A 24 2.67 0.64 25.41
C TYR A 24 1.16 0.65 25.12
N PHE A 25 0.39 -0.20 25.79
CA PHE A 25 -1.05 -0.29 25.57
C PHE A 25 -1.81 0.89 26.17
N GLU A 26 -1.32 1.50 27.24
CA GLU A 26 -1.80 2.80 27.73
C GLU A 26 -1.59 3.89 26.68
N LEU A 27 -0.39 4.00 26.12
CA LEU A 27 -0.08 4.92 25.02
C LEU A 27 -1.00 4.69 23.82
N LEU A 28 -1.25 3.43 23.44
CA LEU A 28 -2.13 3.10 22.32
C LEU A 28 -3.57 3.52 22.61
N SER A 29 -4.08 3.27 23.82
CA SER A 29 -5.42 3.69 24.24
C SER A 29 -5.56 5.21 24.18
N ASP A 30 -4.58 5.94 24.72
CA ASP A 30 -4.57 7.41 24.68
C ASP A 30 -4.59 7.95 23.25
N GLN A 31 -3.85 7.33 22.32
CA GLN A 31 -3.87 7.74 20.92
C GLN A 31 -5.21 7.45 20.24
N VAL A 32 -5.84 6.31 20.54
CA VAL A 32 -7.16 5.95 20.02
C VAL A 32 -8.20 6.96 20.51
N GLU A 33 -8.16 7.32 21.79
CA GLU A 33 -9.05 8.29 22.43
C GLU A 33 -8.65 9.75 22.16
N VAL A 34 -7.62 9.98 21.34
CA VAL A 34 -7.12 11.31 20.98
C VAL A 34 -6.70 12.15 22.21
N ARG A 35 -6.27 11.47 23.29
CA ARG A 35 -5.64 12.10 24.45
C ARG A 35 -4.21 12.56 24.11
N PRO A 36 -3.71 13.67 24.70
CA PRO A 36 -2.33 14.10 24.51
C PRO A 36 -1.34 13.03 24.97
N THR A 37 -0.33 12.72 24.15
CA THR A 37 0.69 11.71 24.48
C THR A 37 2.11 12.27 24.40
N ASN A 38 2.97 11.87 25.33
CA ASN A 38 4.39 12.23 25.34
C ASN A 38 5.26 10.98 25.52
N LYS A 39 5.58 10.34 24.39
CA LYS A 39 6.41 9.12 24.36
C LYS A 39 7.76 9.29 25.08
N ALA A 40 8.42 10.44 24.93
CA ALA A 40 9.70 10.69 25.58
C ALA A 40 9.58 10.75 27.11
N ALA A 41 8.47 11.26 27.64
CA ALA A 41 8.19 11.22 29.08
C ALA A 41 7.94 9.80 29.58
N ILE A 42 7.14 9.00 28.85
CA ILE A 42 6.88 7.59 29.17
C ILE A 42 8.21 6.82 29.29
N TYR A 43 9.10 6.99 28.32
CA TYR A 43 10.40 6.29 28.33
C TYR A 43 11.30 6.70 29.49
N ARG A 44 11.31 7.99 29.86
CA ARG A 44 12.06 8.48 31.03
C ARG A 44 11.51 7.90 32.33
N ASN A 45 10.18 7.86 32.47
CA ASN A 45 9.52 7.31 33.66
C ASN A 45 9.83 5.81 33.80
N LEU A 46 9.73 5.04 32.72
CA LEU A 46 10.10 3.62 32.71
C LEU A 46 11.58 3.41 33.07
N SER A 47 12.47 4.25 32.52
CA SER A 47 13.91 4.20 32.82
C SER A 47 14.23 4.55 34.29
N ALA A 48 13.47 5.46 34.91
CA ALA A 48 13.62 5.78 36.33
C ALA A 48 13.23 4.60 37.24
N VAL A 49 12.20 3.83 36.88
CA VAL A 49 11.76 2.63 37.61
C VAL A 49 12.66 1.42 37.32
N HIS A 50 13.22 1.34 36.11
CA HIS A 50 14.08 0.26 35.64
C HIS A 50 15.45 0.79 35.20
N PRO A 51 16.33 1.17 36.14
CA PRO A 51 17.57 1.90 35.84
C PRO A 51 18.60 1.11 35.03
N ALA A 52 18.45 -0.22 34.92
CA ALA A 52 19.24 -1.05 34.01
C ALA A 52 18.96 -0.75 32.52
N ARG A 53 17.90 0.00 32.21
CA ARG A 53 17.48 0.37 30.85
C ARG A 53 17.43 1.87 30.68
N THR A 54 17.97 2.35 29.57
CA THR A 54 17.85 3.74 29.17
C THR A 54 16.48 4.02 28.55
N ALA A 55 16.07 5.29 28.52
CA ALA A 55 14.89 5.72 27.77
C ALA A 55 14.94 5.28 26.29
N LYS A 56 16.14 5.29 25.67
CA LYS A 56 16.32 4.82 24.29
C LYS A 56 16.06 3.31 24.16
N ALA A 57 16.45 2.52 25.17
CA ALA A 57 16.17 1.08 25.19
C ALA A 57 14.65 0.80 25.25
N PHE A 58 13.89 1.59 26.02
CA PHE A 58 12.43 1.50 26.03
C PHE A 58 11.78 1.92 24.71
N GLU A 59 12.28 2.96 24.04
CA GLU A 59 11.81 3.31 22.68
C GLU A 59 11.98 2.12 21.70
N PHE A 60 13.15 1.48 21.71
CA PHE A 60 13.39 0.28 20.90
C PHE A 60 12.46 -0.87 21.30
N LYS A 61 12.22 -1.07 22.60
CA LYS A 61 11.28 -2.10 23.08
C LYS A 61 9.85 -1.83 22.60
N PHE A 62 9.40 -0.58 22.57
CA PHE A 62 8.08 -0.19 22.03
C PHE A 62 7.99 -0.45 20.51
N GLN A 63 9.08 -0.24 19.76
CA GLN A 63 9.15 -0.62 18.34
C GLN A 63 9.13 -2.15 18.15
N ASN A 64 9.69 -2.91 19.09
CA ASN A 64 9.57 -4.37 19.10
C ASN A 64 8.13 -4.83 19.38
N ILE A 65 7.42 -4.21 20.34
CA ILE A 65 6.00 -4.49 20.59
C ILE A 65 5.18 -4.21 19.33
N SER A 66 5.45 -3.09 18.64
CA SER A 66 4.80 -2.75 17.38
C SER A 66 5.07 -3.80 16.29
N ALA A 67 6.22 -4.48 16.31
CA ALA A 67 6.50 -5.58 15.38
C ALA A 67 5.68 -6.82 15.67
N VAL A 68 5.53 -7.20 16.95
CA VAL A 68 4.62 -8.28 17.33
C VAL A 68 3.20 -7.96 16.83
N LEU A 69 2.69 -6.76 17.10
CA LEU A 69 1.35 -6.36 16.68
C LEU A 69 1.18 -6.31 15.16
N TYR A 70 2.20 -5.84 14.44
CA TYR A 70 2.20 -5.80 12.97
C TYR A 70 2.14 -7.21 12.37
N GLU A 71 2.93 -8.16 12.89
CA GLU A 71 2.93 -9.56 12.46
C GLU A 71 1.58 -10.25 12.71
N GLU A 72 0.91 -9.90 13.81
CA GLU A 72 -0.41 -10.41 14.18
C GLU A 72 -1.59 -9.66 13.50
N LYS A 73 -1.28 -8.74 12.57
CA LYS A 73 -2.26 -7.88 11.87
C LYS A 73 -3.15 -7.07 12.83
N LEU A 74 -2.56 -6.56 13.92
CA LEU A 74 -3.21 -5.77 14.96
C LEU A 74 -2.80 -4.28 14.92
N PRO A 75 -3.61 -3.38 15.53
CA PRO A 75 -3.28 -1.97 15.65
C PRO A 75 -2.02 -1.77 16.49
N PHE A 76 -1.16 -0.84 16.06
CA PHE A 76 0.04 -0.42 16.79
C PHE A 76 0.12 1.10 16.89
N ALA A 77 0.87 1.62 17.86
CA ALA A 77 0.93 3.04 18.18
C ALA A 77 1.62 3.89 17.10
N ASP A 78 1.17 5.14 16.94
CA ASP A 78 1.65 6.09 15.94
C ASP A 78 3.10 6.51 16.19
N GLY A 79 3.89 6.56 15.11
CA GLY A 79 5.31 6.95 15.16
C GLY A 79 6.20 5.92 15.85
N LEU A 80 5.75 4.66 15.95
CA LEU A 80 6.51 3.53 16.47
C LEU A 80 6.63 2.46 15.38
N ARG A 81 7.49 2.74 14.40
CA ARG A 81 7.74 1.83 13.28
C ARG A 81 8.20 0.45 13.81
N PRO A 82 7.53 -0.66 13.41
CA PRO A 82 7.92 -2.01 13.77
C PRO A 82 9.41 -2.33 13.57
N LYS A 83 10.02 -2.99 14.57
CA LYS A 83 11.36 -3.61 14.47
C LYS A 83 11.30 -5.09 14.86
N ALA A 84 11.37 -5.98 13.87
CA ALA A 84 11.17 -7.43 14.00
C ALA A 84 12.27 -8.21 14.76
N ARG A 85 13.34 -7.54 15.22
CA ARG A 85 14.38 -8.17 16.04
C ARG A 85 13.99 -8.06 17.51
N TYR A 86 13.26 -9.06 18.02
CA TYR A 86 12.80 -9.10 19.40
C TYR A 86 12.93 -10.50 20.02
N GLN A 87 12.88 -10.58 21.35
CA GLN A 87 12.99 -11.83 22.11
C GLN A 87 11.64 -12.57 22.11
N ALA A 88 11.66 -13.91 22.05
CA ALA A 88 10.43 -14.72 22.10
C ALA A 88 9.53 -14.39 23.31
N ALA A 89 10.13 -14.16 24.49
CA ALA A 89 9.42 -13.77 25.71
C ALA A 89 8.58 -12.49 25.54
N LEU A 90 9.01 -11.53 24.70
CA LEU A 90 8.22 -10.33 24.42
C LEU A 90 6.94 -10.68 23.67
N LYS A 91 7.02 -11.53 22.64
CA LYS A 91 5.84 -11.95 21.88
C LYS A 91 4.82 -12.63 22.78
N THR A 92 5.27 -13.60 23.58
CA THR A 92 4.40 -14.27 24.56
C THR A 92 3.74 -13.29 25.52
N THR A 93 4.50 -12.32 26.06
CA THR A 93 3.95 -11.34 26.99
C THR A 93 2.90 -10.42 26.34
N VAL A 94 3.14 -9.97 25.10
CA VAL A 94 2.19 -9.15 24.34
C VAL A 94 0.89 -9.92 24.06
N LEU A 95 0.99 -11.18 23.61
CA LEU A 95 -0.18 -12.01 23.33
C LEU A 95 -0.98 -12.31 24.60
N ASN A 96 -0.30 -12.69 25.69
CA ASN A 96 -0.96 -12.92 26.99
C ASN A 96 -1.65 -11.66 27.52
N TYR A 97 -1.06 -10.47 27.32
CA TYR A 97 -1.68 -9.20 27.68
C TYR A 97 -2.99 -8.99 26.91
N LEU A 98 -2.99 -9.23 25.60
CA LEU A 98 -4.18 -9.11 24.74
C LEU A 98 -5.28 -10.10 25.13
N GLU A 99 -4.93 -11.36 25.39
CA GLU A 99 -5.88 -12.37 25.85
C GLU A 99 -6.53 -11.99 27.18
N ARG A 100 -5.74 -11.51 28.15
CA ARG A 100 -6.25 -11.06 29.47
C ARG A 100 -7.15 -9.84 29.38
N LYS A 101 -6.79 -8.87 28.53
CA LYS A 101 -7.61 -7.65 28.34
C LYS A 101 -8.97 -8.00 27.73
N GLY A 102 -9.00 -9.03 26.87
CA GLY A 102 -10.19 -9.40 26.12
C GLY A 102 -10.64 -8.29 25.17
N GLY A 103 -11.78 -8.51 24.53
CA GLY A 103 -12.40 -7.55 23.62
C GLY A 103 -12.31 -7.94 22.15
N GLU A 104 -13.21 -7.36 21.36
CA GLU A 104 -13.28 -7.59 19.93
C GLU A 104 -12.13 -6.89 19.22
N LYS A 105 -11.53 -7.56 18.23
CA LYS A 105 -10.50 -6.94 17.39
C LYS A 105 -11.16 -5.82 16.58
N PRO A 106 -10.67 -4.57 16.65
CA PRO A 106 -11.27 -3.48 15.90
C PRO A 106 -11.12 -3.73 14.40
N ALA A 107 -12.12 -3.32 13.61
CA ALA A 107 -12.04 -3.48 12.17
C ALA A 107 -10.86 -2.66 11.60
N PRO A 108 -10.07 -3.20 10.66
CA PRO A 108 -8.94 -2.49 10.06
C PRO A 108 -9.27 -1.10 9.55
N ILE A 109 -10.46 -0.93 8.95
CA ILE A 109 -10.91 0.36 8.41
C ILE A 109 -11.10 1.42 9.49
N ASP A 110 -11.67 1.08 10.65
CA ASP A 110 -11.90 2.03 11.74
C ASP A 110 -10.57 2.53 12.32
N VAL A 111 -9.61 1.61 12.47
CA VAL A 111 -8.26 1.92 12.94
C VAL A 111 -7.55 2.83 11.95
N LEU A 112 -7.65 2.54 10.64
CA LEU A 112 -7.05 3.34 9.58
C LEU A 112 -7.67 4.74 9.55
N VAL A 113 -9.00 4.85 9.59
CA VAL A 113 -9.72 6.14 9.61
C VAL A 113 -9.27 6.97 10.82
N GLY A 114 -9.21 6.38 12.01
CA GLY A 114 -8.73 7.07 13.21
C GLY A 114 -7.30 7.59 13.06
N LYS A 115 -6.38 6.77 12.52
CA LYS A 115 -5.00 7.18 12.23
C LYS A 115 -4.94 8.32 11.22
N LEU A 116 -5.71 8.24 10.14
CA LEU A 116 -5.73 9.24 9.08
C LEU A 116 -6.36 10.55 9.54
N ARG A 117 -7.41 10.53 10.36
CA ARG A 117 -7.97 11.73 11.02
C ARG A 117 -6.93 12.40 11.91
N ARG A 118 -6.20 11.65 12.74
CA ARG A 118 -5.08 12.18 13.53
C ARG A 118 -3.92 12.71 12.68
N LEU A 119 -3.70 12.16 11.49
CA LEU A 119 -2.72 12.69 10.53
C LEU A 119 -3.20 14.01 9.93
N ARG A 120 -4.46 14.05 9.50
CA ARG A 120 -5.08 15.22 8.88
C ARG A 120 -5.16 16.41 9.85
N SER A 121 -5.44 16.16 11.13
CA SER A 121 -5.51 17.22 12.15
C SER A 121 -4.19 17.96 12.36
N ARG A 122 -3.06 17.39 11.92
CA ARG A 122 -1.73 18.03 11.90
C ARG A 122 -1.53 18.98 10.71
N GLY A 123 -2.50 19.09 9.82
CA GLY A 123 -2.42 19.89 8.60
C GLY A 123 -1.61 19.20 7.49
N TYR A 124 -0.84 19.97 6.73
CA TYR A 124 0.05 19.41 5.72
C TYR A 124 1.26 18.73 6.36
N LEU A 125 1.56 17.52 5.93
CA LEU A 125 2.66 16.69 6.37
C LEU A 125 3.82 16.77 5.36
N PRO A 126 5.08 16.64 5.79
CA PRO A 126 6.21 16.54 4.88
C PRO A 126 6.07 15.38 3.89
N VAL A 127 6.39 15.64 2.62
CA VAL A 127 6.47 14.61 1.58
C VAL A 127 7.79 13.85 1.71
N HIS A 128 7.71 12.53 1.67
CA HIS A 128 8.84 11.61 1.67
C HIS A 128 9.01 10.95 0.30
N GLY A 129 10.25 10.84 -0.18
CA GLY A 129 10.57 10.24 -1.48
C GLY A 129 10.48 11.21 -2.66
N LYS A 130 10.69 10.67 -3.88
CA LYS A 130 10.69 11.41 -5.16
C LYS A 130 9.82 10.67 -6.19
N GLY A 131 9.51 11.32 -7.31
CA GLY A 131 8.76 10.72 -8.41
C GLY A 131 7.26 10.57 -8.14
N ALA A 132 6.59 9.73 -8.94
CA ALA A 132 5.13 9.55 -8.90
C ALA A 132 4.63 8.83 -7.63
N GLY A 133 5.42 7.90 -7.09
CA GLY A 133 5.06 7.11 -5.90
C GLY A 133 5.27 7.81 -4.55
N ARG A 134 5.76 9.06 -4.53
CA ARG A 134 6.14 9.77 -3.29
C ARG A 134 5.01 9.91 -2.27
N TYR A 135 3.75 10.02 -2.72
CA TYR A 135 2.63 10.18 -1.79
C TYR A 135 2.27 8.87 -1.08
N GLY A 136 2.43 7.72 -1.75
CA GLY A 136 2.30 6.40 -1.14
C GLY A 136 3.37 6.19 -0.08
N LEU A 137 4.63 6.47 -0.43
CA LEU A 137 5.75 6.44 0.50
C LEU A 137 5.55 7.39 1.70
N SER A 138 4.95 8.56 1.47
CA SER A 138 4.62 9.51 2.54
C SER A 138 3.54 8.97 3.47
N LEU A 139 2.49 8.35 2.91
CA LEU A 139 1.41 7.72 3.68
C LEU A 139 1.97 6.61 4.57
N GLU A 140 2.68 5.65 3.99
CA GLU A 140 3.32 4.53 4.71
C GLU A 140 4.24 5.05 5.83
N HIS A 141 5.08 6.04 5.50
CA HIS A 141 6.00 6.65 6.46
C HIS A 141 5.24 7.20 7.69
N HIS A 142 4.18 7.97 7.45
CA HIS A 142 3.42 8.63 8.51
C HIS A 142 2.50 7.68 9.29
N LEU A 143 2.01 6.61 8.65
CA LEU A 143 1.33 5.49 9.31
C LEU A 143 2.30 4.56 10.04
N SER A 144 3.62 4.79 9.92
CA SER A 144 4.67 3.96 10.50
C SER A 144 4.67 2.51 9.99
N ILE A 145 4.15 2.31 8.77
CA ILE A 145 4.19 1.02 8.07
C ILE A 145 5.65 0.78 7.63
N PRO A 146 6.24 -0.39 7.93
CA PRO A 146 7.56 -0.75 7.44
C PRO A 146 7.55 -0.89 5.91
N GLN A 147 8.56 -0.35 5.23
CA GLN A 147 8.78 -0.70 3.83
C GLN A 147 9.19 -2.16 3.75
N ASN A 148 8.40 -2.98 3.07
CA ASN A 148 8.82 -4.31 2.67
C ASN A 148 8.39 -4.53 1.21
N SER A 149 9.10 -5.42 0.50
CA SER A 149 8.74 -5.83 -0.86
C SER A 149 7.71 -6.98 -0.85
N SER A 150 6.96 -7.14 0.23
CA SER A 150 6.05 -8.26 0.39
C SER A 150 4.86 -8.12 -0.55
N LYS A 151 4.23 -9.26 -0.88
CA LYS A 151 2.93 -9.26 -1.57
C LYS A 151 1.76 -9.05 -0.60
N GLU A 152 2.01 -9.05 0.71
CA GLU A 152 1.00 -8.82 1.74
C GLU A 152 0.42 -7.41 1.66
N ALA A 153 -0.84 -7.28 2.08
CA ALA A 153 -1.54 -6.00 2.16
C ALA A 153 -0.90 -5.05 3.18
N ASP A 154 -0.95 -3.75 2.89
CA ASP A 154 -0.15 -2.73 3.57
C ASP A 154 -0.53 -2.48 5.03
N PHE A 155 -1.82 -2.61 5.38
CA PHE A 155 -2.32 -2.22 6.70
C PHE A 155 -3.34 -3.21 7.26
N MET A 156 -2.93 -4.07 8.20
CA MET A 156 -3.81 -5.04 8.88
C MET A 156 -4.62 -5.93 7.89
N GLY A 157 -4.06 -6.23 6.71
CA GLY A 157 -4.78 -6.98 5.67
C GLY A 157 -5.48 -6.13 4.60
N VAL A 158 -5.42 -4.80 4.70
CA VAL A 158 -6.01 -3.85 3.75
C VAL A 158 -4.94 -3.23 2.85
N GLU A 159 -5.14 -3.28 1.53
CA GLU A 159 -4.27 -2.62 0.55
C GLU A 159 -4.51 -1.11 0.56
N LEU A 160 -3.45 -0.31 0.56
CA LEU A 160 -3.53 1.15 0.55
C LEU A 160 -3.04 1.71 -0.79
N LYS A 161 -3.90 2.47 -1.48
CA LYS A 161 -3.53 3.17 -2.71
C LYS A 161 -3.73 4.66 -2.58
N THR A 162 -2.63 5.42 -2.55
CA THR A 162 -2.71 6.88 -2.67
C THR A 162 -2.83 7.31 -4.11
N LYS A 163 -3.59 8.38 -4.36
CA LYS A 163 -3.54 9.05 -5.65
C LYS A 163 -3.64 10.56 -5.56
N TYR A 164 -2.87 11.18 -6.43
CA TYR A 164 -2.87 12.62 -6.69
C TYR A 164 -3.28 12.87 -8.14
N GLY A 165 -4.29 13.72 -8.35
CA GLY A 165 -4.75 14.16 -9.66
C GLY A 165 -5.64 13.15 -10.41
N LYS A 166 -6.00 13.49 -11.65
CA LYS A 166 -7.01 12.80 -12.48
C LYS A 166 -6.46 11.65 -13.36
N THR A 167 -5.28 11.11 -13.04
CA THR A 167 -4.68 10.03 -13.87
C THR A 167 -5.46 8.72 -13.74
N LEU A 168 -5.09 7.62 -14.39
CA LEU A 168 -5.71 6.30 -14.19
C LEU A 168 -5.07 5.56 -13.00
N HIS A 169 -5.84 4.79 -12.23
CA HIS A 169 -5.32 3.85 -11.23
C HIS A 169 -4.88 2.57 -11.91
N THR A 170 -3.64 2.14 -11.68
CA THR A 170 -3.25 0.76 -12.00
C THR A 170 -3.84 -0.19 -10.97
N LEU A 171 -4.71 -1.09 -11.42
CA LEU A 171 -5.24 -2.18 -10.60
C LEU A 171 -4.16 -3.25 -10.44
N PHE A 172 -3.79 -3.90 -11.55
CA PHE A 172 -2.82 -4.99 -11.58
C PHE A 172 -2.04 -4.98 -12.91
N SER A 173 -0.97 -5.79 -12.96
CA SER A 173 -0.26 -6.13 -14.19
C SER A 173 -0.46 -7.61 -14.46
N ARG A 174 -0.76 -7.98 -15.71
CA ARG A 174 -1.01 -9.37 -16.08
C ARG A 174 -0.66 -9.61 -17.54
N VAL A 175 0.18 -10.60 -17.83
CA VAL A 175 0.46 -11.04 -19.21
C VAL A 175 -0.80 -11.69 -19.82
N PRO A 176 -0.98 -11.63 -21.16
CA PRO A 176 -2.12 -12.26 -21.82
C PRO A 176 -2.17 -13.76 -21.59
N SER A 177 -3.38 -14.31 -21.59
CA SER A 177 -3.58 -15.77 -21.65
C SER A 177 -3.00 -16.35 -22.94
N ARG A 178 -3.15 -15.62 -24.05
CA ARG A 178 -2.67 -16.05 -25.37
C ARG A 178 -2.36 -14.87 -26.27
N TYR A 179 -1.31 -15.03 -27.08
CA TYR A 179 -1.07 -14.19 -28.24
C TYR A 179 -1.73 -14.87 -29.46
N LEU A 180 -2.53 -14.10 -30.20
CA LEU A 180 -3.35 -14.61 -31.32
C LEU A 180 -2.73 -14.25 -32.67
N ALA A 181 -2.22 -13.03 -32.80
CA ALA A 181 -1.59 -12.53 -34.02
C ALA A 181 -0.05 -12.57 -33.98
N CYS A 182 0.55 -12.94 -32.86
CA CYS A 182 2.00 -13.07 -32.69
C CYS A 182 2.35 -14.23 -31.75
N LYS A 183 3.62 -14.64 -31.70
CA LYS A 183 4.09 -15.76 -30.88
C LYS A 183 4.31 -15.36 -29.42
N ASP A 184 4.85 -14.16 -29.21
CA ASP A 184 5.25 -13.66 -27.90
C ASP A 184 5.32 -12.12 -27.88
N LYS A 185 5.76 -11.58 -26.74
CA LYS A 185 5.93 -10.13 -26.55
C LYS A 185 7.00 -9.50 -27.45
N HIS A 186 8.02 -10.24 -27.88
CA HIS A 186 9.04 -9.70 -28.79
C HIS A 186 8.41 -9.42 -30.15
N GLN A 187 7.71 -10.41 -30.70
CA GLN A 187 6.99 -10.24 -31.95
C GLN A 187 5.87 -9.20 -31.84
N LEU A 188 5.18 -9.11 -30.69
CA LEU A 188 4.22 -8.04 -30.43
C LEU A 188 4.84 -6.63 -30.57
N VAL A 189 6.00 -6.39 -29.97
CA VAL A 189 6.70 -5.10 -30.04
C VAL A 189 7.24 -4.82 -31.45
N ASN A 190 7.79 -5.84 -32.11
CA ASN A 190 8.38 -5.68 -33.44
C ASN A 190 7.32 -5.43 -34.51
N GLU A 191 6.18 -6.13 -34.47
CA GLU A 191 5.14 -6.03 -35.51
C GLU A 191 4.15 -4.89 -35.28
N PHE A 192 3.83 -4.59 -34.01
CA PHE A 192 2.77 -3.63 -33.67
C PHE A 192 3.26 -2.40 -32.92
N GLY A 193 4.55 -2.32 -32.59
CA GLY A 193 5.19 -1.14 -32.02
C GLY A 193 5.59 -0.11 -33.07
N TYR A 194 6.38 0.86 -32.61
CA TYR A 194 6.97 1.92 -33.40
C TYR A 194 8.41 2.15 -32.96
N TYR A 195 9.23 2.72 -33.83
CA TYR A 195 10.59 3.09 -33.48
C TYR A 195 10.62 4.44 -32.75
N ASP A 196 11.09 4.46 -31.51
CA ASP A 196 11.30 5.68 -30.70
C ASP A 196 12.68 6.25 -31.04
N GLU A 197 12.76 7.11 -32.07
CA GLU A 197 14.02 7.71 -32.55
C GLU A 197 14.81 8.38 -31.42
N LYS A 198 14.13 9.09 -30.52
CA LYS A 198 14.75 9.82 -29.42
C LYS A 198 15.46 8.88 -28.42
N ARG A 199 15.00 7.64 -28.28
CA ARG A 199 15.60 6.65 -27.38
C ARG A 199 16.30 5.50 -28.11
N GLU A 200 16.30 5.54 -29.44
CA GLU A 200 16.89 4.55 -30.34
C GLU A 200 16.48 3.12 -29.96
N ARG A 201 15.17 2.87 -29.93
CA ARG A 201 14.60 1.58 -29.50
C ARG A 201 13.28 1.30 -30.17
N GLN A 202 12.96 0.03 -30.36
CA GLN A 202 11.59 -0.36 -30.71
C GLN A 202 10.72 -0.27 -29.45
N ALA A 203 9.51 0.26 -29.60
CA ALA A 203 8.67 0.64 -28.48
C ALA A 203 7.20 0.32 -28.75
N LEU A 204 6.50 -0.15 -27.73
CA LEU A 204 5.04 -0.28 -27.73
C LEU A 204 4.53 0.29 -26.41
N TYR A 205 4.39 1.61 -26.40
CA TYR A 205 3.75 2.36 -25.33
C TYR A 205 2.42 2.92 -25.83
N THR A 206 1.33 2.36 -25.33
CA THR A 206 -0.04 2.80 -25.65
C THR A 206 -0.94 2.54 -24.44
N SER A 207 -2.04 3.29 -24.35
CA SER A 207 -3.11 3.14 -23.36
C SER A 207 -4.44 3.23 -24.11
N PHE A 208 -5.24 2.18 -24.05
CA PHE A 208 -6.48 2.07 -24.81
C PHE A 208 -7.60 1.41 -23.99
N ASN A 209 -8.84 1.75 -24.30
CA ASN A 209 -10.06 1.17 -23.72
C ASN A 209 -10.88 0.50 -24.83
N ASN A 210 -12.21 0.53 -24.77
CA ASN A 210 -13.09 0.00 -25.82
C ASN A 210 -13.06 0.79 -27.14
N ALA A 211 -12.43 1.98 -27.17
CA ALA A 211 -12.24 2.78 -28.36
C ALA A 211 -10.80 2.67 -28.89
N PRO A 212 -10.59 2.66 -30.21
CA PRO A 212 -9.26 2.64 -30.81
C PRO A 212 -8.41 3.83 -30.36
N ASP A 213 -7.19 3.57 -29.89
CA ASP A 213 -6.19 4.62 -29.66
C ASP A 213 -5.52 5.08 -30.96
N SER A 214 -4.50 5.94 -30.84
CA SER A 214 -3.68 6.41 -31.97
C SER A 214 -2.97 5.29 -32.74
N LEU A 215 -2.64 4.16 -32.09
CA LEU A 215 -2.06 3.00 -32.76
C LEU A 215 -3.14 2.04 -33.32
N GLY A 216 -4.41 2.29 -32.99
CA GLY A 216 -5.58 1.54 -33.43
C GLY A 216 -5.94 0.34 -32.56
N PHE A 217 -5.38 0.25 -31.35
CA PHE A 217 -5.69 -0.79 -30.36
C PHE A 217 -6.96 -0.47 -29.58
N TYR A 218 -7.76 -1.49 -29.29
CA TYR A 218 -8.95 -1.38 -28.43
C TYR A 218 -9.31 -2.72 -27.76
N LEU A 219 -10.08 -2.63 -26.68
CA LEU A 219 -10.62 -3.76 -25.93
C LEU A 219 -12.01 -4.14 -26.44
N SER A 220 -12.31 -5.43 -26.45
CA SER A 220 -13.67 -5.95 -26.60
C SER A 220 -13.88 -7.04 -25.57
N ALA A 221 -14.91 -6.91 -24.72
CA ALA A 221 -15.38 -8.05 -23.97
C ALA A 221 -16.04 -9.06 -24.91
N LYS A 222 -15.82 -10.34 -24.65
CA LYS A 222 -16.46 -11.48 -25.30
C LYS A 222 -16.93 -12.44 -24.21
N GLN A 223 -17.63 -13.49 -24.60
CA GLN A 223 -17.99 -14.55 -23.66
C GLN A 223 -16.71 -15.19 -23.10
N ASN A 224 -16.56 -15.17 -21.77
CA ASN A 224 -15.48 -15.79 -21.00
C ASN A 224 -14.06 -15.19 -21.19
N ARG A 225 -13.92 -14.06 -21.89
CA ARG A 225 -12.62 -13.44 -22.14
C ARG A 225 -12.72 -11.97 -22.54
N ILE A 226 -11.61 -11.23 -22.39
CA ILE A 226 -11.41 -9.91 -23.00
C ILE A 226 -10.35 -10.02 -24.09
N VAL A 227 -10.65 -9.47 -25.26
CA VAL A 227 -9.76 -9.49 -26.44
C VAL A 227 -9.21 -8.09 -26.71
N VAL A 228 -7.90 -8.01 -26.96
CA VAL A 228 -7.26 -6.82 -27.53
C VAL A 228 -7.28 -6.94 -29.04
N ASN A 229 -7.82 -5.92 -29.69
CA ASN A 229 -7.94 -5.82 -31.13
C ASN A 229 -7.06 -4.70 -31.66
N LYS A 230 -6.61 -4.80 -32.91
CA LYS A 230 -6.04 -3.69 -33.67
C LYS A 230 -6.59 -3.68 -35.08
N LYS A 231 -7.24 -2.59 -35.49
CA LYS A 231 -7.83 -2.45 -36.84
C LYS A 231 -8.64 -3.69 -37.30
N LYS A 232 -9.44 -4.27 -36.38
CA LYS A 232 -10.29 -5.48 -36.57
C LYS A 232 -9.57 -6.84 -36.57
N VAL A 233 -8.29 -6.89 -36.23
CA VAL A 233 -7.56 -8.14 -36.00
C VAL A 233 -7.46 -8.39 -34.49
N GLU A 234 -7.81 -9.59 -34.02
CA GLU A 234 -7.59 -10.01 -32.64
C GLU A 234 -6.10 -10.27 -32.42
N ILE A 235 -5.48 -9.52 -31.51
CA ILE A 235 -4.03 -9.55 -31.29
C ILE A 235 -3.65 -10.49 -30.16
N LEU A 236 -4.36 -10.41 -29.04
CA LEU A 236 -4.15 -11.22 -27.84
C LEU A 236 -5.43 -11.24 -26.99
N GLU A 237 -5.51 -12.17 -26.05
CA GLU A 237 -6.67 -12.37 -25.19
C GLU A 237 -6.30 -12.64 -23.73
N TYR A 238 -7.28 -12.40 -22.86
CA TYR A 238 -7.25 -12.68 -21.43
C TYR A 238 -8.50 -13.45 -21.05
N ASP A 239 -8.32 -14.64 -20.50
CA ASP A 239 -9.43 -15.42 -19.98
C ASP A 239 -9.97 -14.78 -18.70
N ASP A 240 -11.28 -14.91 -18.48
CA ASP A 240 -11.97 -14.39 -17.30
C ASP A 240 -11.33 -14.87 -15.99
N SER A 241 -10.91 -16.14 -15.92
CA SER A 241 -10.25 -16.71 -14.73
C SER A 241 -8.94 -15.99 -14.39
N VAL A 242 -8.13 -15.66 -15.39
CA VAL A 242 -6.85 -14.97 -15.20
C VAL A 242 -7.06 -13.53 -14.71
N LEU A 243 -8.12 -12.87 -15.18
CA LEU A 243 -8.52 -11.53 -14.75
C LEU A 243 -9.11 -11.55 -13.33
N GLU A 244 -9.97 -12.53 -13.04
CA GLU A 244 -10.57 -12.71 -11.72
C GLU A 244 -9.51 -12.99 -10.66
N ASP A 245 -8.58 -13.92 -10.92
CA ASP A 245 -7.45 -14.19 -10.03
C ASP A 245 -6.61 -12.92 -9.77
N ALA A 246 -6.36 -12.13 -10.82
CA ALA A 246 -5.61 -10.88 -10.68
C ALA A 246 -6.35 -9.84 -9.83
N LEU A 247 -7.67 -9.70 -10.01
CA LEU A 247 -8.51 -8.82 -9.19
C LEU A 247 -8.53 -9.26 -7.73
N LEU A 248 -8.73 -10.55 -7.46
CA LEU A 248 -8.87 -11.08 -6.10
C LEU A 248 -7.55 -11.10 -5.32
N SER A 249 -6.40 -11.25 -6.00
CA SER A 249 -5.10 -11.42 -5.34
C SER A 249 -4.63 -10.25 -4.46
N LYS A 250 -5.02 -9.00 -4.80
CA LYS A 250 -4.63 -7.79 -4.06
C LYS A 250 -5.77 -6.83 -3.77
N HIS A 251 -6.87 -6.92 -4.51
CA HIS A 251 -7.94 -5.92 -4.43
C HIS A 251 -9.16 -6.41 -3.65
N ASN A 252 -9.06 -7.51 -2.90
CA ASN A 252 -10.22 -8.00 -2.15
C ASN A 252 -10.72 -6.97 -1.12
N GLU A 253 -9.80 -6.24 -0.50
CA GLU A 253 -10.07 -5.14 0.41
C GLU A 253 -9.04 -4.02 0.21
N THR A 254 -9.49 -2.88 -0.29
CA THR A 254 -8.60 -1.79 -0.74
C THR A 254 -9.14 -0.44 -0.31
N VAL A 255 -8.24 0.45 0.11
CA VAL A 255 -8.56 1.84 0.42
C VAL A 255 -7.86 2.74 -0.58
N PHE A 256 -8.62 3.55 -1.29
CA PHE A 256 -8.11 4.60 -2.17
C PHE A 256 -8.09 5.94 -1.43
N ILE A 257 -6.90 6.44 -1.10
CA ILE A 257 -6.71 7.68 -0.35
C ILE A 257 -6.43 8.83 -1.32
N SER A 258 -7.26 9.86 -1.25
CA SER A 258 -7.04 11.12 -1.96
C SER A 258 -5.95 11.95 -1.28
N VAL A 259 -5.11 12.59 -2.09
CA VAL A 259 -3.99 13.40 -1.59
C VAL A 259 -4.14 14.83 -2.09
N SER A 260 -4.22 15.77 -1.14
CA SER A 260 -4.10 17.21 -1.40
C SER A 260 -2.65 17.64 -1.24
N THR A 261 -2.19 18.51 -2.13
CA THR A 261 -0.83 19.07 -2.11
C THR A 261 -0.85 20.51 -1.63
N GLY A 262 0.26 20.96 -1.08
CA GLY A 262 0.43 22.31 -0.55
C GLY A 262 1.87 22.53 -0.10
N HIS A 263 2.08 23.57 0.70
CA HIS A 263 3.38 23.90 1.25
C HIS A 263 3.31 23.90 2.79
N LEU A 264 4.38 23.43 3.41
CA LEU A 264 4.62 23.62 4.83
C LEU A 264 4.98 25.08 5.11
N LYS A 265 4.91 25.50 6.38
CA LYS A 265 5.40 26.83 6.81
C LYS A 265 6.85 27.09 6.43
N SER A 266 7.65 26.04 6.25
CA SER A 266 9.05 26.12 5.80
C SER A 266 9.23 26.30 4.28
N GLY A 267 8.14 26.39 3.51
CA GLY A 267 8.18 26.44 2.04
C GLY A 267 8.40 25.09 1.35
N LYS A 268 8.67 24.01 2.11
CA LYS A 268 8.82 22.66 1.56
C LYS A 268 7.46 22.09 1.14
N ALA A 269 7.47 21.20 0.14
CA ALA A 269 6.26 20.50 -0.31
C ALA A 269 5.61 19.71 0.83
N GLY A 270 4.29 19.85 0.94
CA GLY A 270 3.45 19.15 1.90
C GLY A 270 2.35 18.34 1.22
N CYS A 271 1.87 17.30 1.92
CA CYS A 271 0.69 16.53 1.52
C CYS A 271 -0.28 16.39 2.70
N ARG A 272 -1.58 16.31 2.39
CA ARG A 272 -2.64 16.04 3.35
C ARG A 272 -3.57 14.97 2.79
N PHE A 273 -4.06 14.08 3.65
CA PHE A 273 -5.01 13.03 3.31
C PHE A 273 -6.40 13.50 3.72
N ASP A 274 -7.27 13.77 2.75
CA ASP A 274 -8.55 14.46 2.99
C ASP A 274 -9.76 13.54 2.96
N GLN A 275 -9.73 12.53 2.10
CA GLN A 275 -10.83 11.60 1.92
C GLN A 275 -10.28 10.24 1.51
N LEU A 276 -10.98 9.18 1.89
CA LEU A 276 -10.73 7.84 1.40
C LEU A 276 -11.99 7.19 0.85
N LEU A 277 -11.81 6.32 -0.14
CA LEU A 277 -12.83 5.40 -0.65
C LEU A 277 -12.42 4.00 -0.23
N TYR A 278 -13.17 3.40 0.68
CA TYR A 278 -13.01 2.03 1.12
C TYR A 278 -13.82 1.09 0.22
N CYS A 279 -13.18 0.06 -0.31
CA CYS A 279 -13.72 -0.84 -1.31
C CYS A 279 -13.53 -2.30 -0.89
N LYS A 280 -14.56 -3.13 -1.06
CA LYS A 280 -14.49 -4.58 -0.82
C LYS A 280 -15.13 -5.40 -1.93
N THR A 281 -14.61 -6.60 -2.10
CA THR A 281 -15.18 -7.63 -2.99
C THR A 281 -15.26 -7.13 -4.44
N PRO A 282 -14.11 -7.05 -5.14
CA PRO A 282 -14.09 -6.71 -6.55
C PRO A 282 -14.86 -7.79 -7.33
N SER A 283 -15.47 -7.40 -8.45
CA SER A 283 -16.31 -8.30 -9.24
C SER A 283 -15.84 -8.33 -10.69
N LEU A 284 -15.53 -9.53 -11.18
CA LEU A 284 -15.22 -9.76 -12.59
C LEU A 284 -16.36 -9.27 -13.50
N GLN A 285 -17.62 -9.59 -13.17
CA GLN A 285 -18.77 -9.14 -13.97
C GLN A 285 -18.86 -7.60 -14.07
N ARG A 286 -18.60 -6.89 -12.97
CA ARG A 286 -18.52 -5.42 -12.98
C ARG A 286 -17.33 -4.93 -13.80
N PHE A 287 -16.19 -5.59 -13.70
CA PHE A 287 -15.00 -5.28 -14.50
C PHE A 287 -15.24 -5.45 -16.01
N ILE A 288 -15.92 -6.53 -16.42
CA ILE A 288 -16.30 -6.78 -17.81
C ILE A 288 -17.24 -5.66 -18.30
N ARG A 289 -18.29 -5.33 -17.53
CA ARG A 289 -19.19 -4.23 -17.87
C ARG A 289 -18.45 -2.89 -17.99
N MET A 290 -17.55 -2.59 -17.05
CA MET A 290 -16.73 -1.39 -17.11
C MET A 290 -15.81 -1.37 -18.34
N THR A 291 -15.35 -2.54 -18.81
CA THR A 291 -14.61 -2.66 -20.07
C THR A 291 -15.48 -2.24 -21.25
N ASP A 292 -16.69 -2.76 -21.34
CA ASP A 292 -17.65 -2.39 -22.39
C ASP A 292 -18.06 -0.92 -22.34
N ASP A 293 -18.16 -0.35 -21.14
CA ASP A 293 -18.46 1.07 -20.91
C ASP A 293 -17.25 2.00 -21.20
N GLY A 294 -16.07 1.45 -21.50
CA GLY A 294 -14.85 2.22 -21.78
C GLY A 294 -14.13 2.76 -20.54
N ASN A 295 -14.48 2.25 -19.35
CA ASN A 295 -13.90 2.62 -18.06
C ASN A 295 -12.73 1.73 -17.62
N VAL A 296 -12.35 0.75 -18.43
CA VAL A 296 -11.13 -0.05 -18.24
C VAL A 296 -10.16 0.25 -19.36
N TYR A 297 -8.92 0.52 -18.99
CA TYR A 297 -7.80 0.77 -19.88
C TYR A 297 -6.77 -0.33 -19.72
N LEU A 298 -6.11 -0.66 -20.83
CA LEU A 298 -4.93 -1.50 -20.85
C LEU A 298 -3.76 -0.69 -21.39
N ASP A 299 -2.70 -0.58 -20.59
CA ASP A 299 -1.45 0.00 -21.05
C ASP A 299 -0.49 -1.11 -21.49
N PHE A 300 0.03 -0.98 -22.70
CA PHE A 300 1.26 -1.67 -23.09
C PHE A 300 2.44 -0.79 -22.71
N THR A 301 3.42 -1.37 -22.02
CA THR A 301 4.61 -0.64 -21.57
C THR A 301 5.89 -1.40 -21.91
N LEU A 302 6.04 -1.70 -23.20
CA LEU A 302 7.07 -2.58 -23.72
C LEU A 302 8.08 -1.81 -24.58
N SER A 303 9.34 -2.24 -24.55
CA SER A 303 10.36 -1.77 -25.49
C SER A 303 11.49 -2.77 -25.65
N GLU A 304 12.16 -2.72 -26.79
CA GLU A 304 13.32 -3.53 -27.11
C GLU A 304 14.46 -2.65 -27.61
N LYS A 305 15.66 -2.82 -27.04
CA LYS A 305 16.90 -2.23 -27.56
C LYS A 305 17.95 -3.34 -27.62
N GLU A 306 18.52 -3.55 -28.81
CA GLU A 306 19.59 -4.54 -29.04
C GLU A 306 19.23 -5.95 -28.53
N GLY A 307 18.00 -6.42 -28.81
CA GLY A 307 17.51 -7.73 -28.37
C GLY A 307 17.15 -7.83 -26.88
N ARG A 308 17.39 -6.78 -26.08
CA ARG A 308 16.97 -6.73 -24.66
C ARG A 308 15.61 -6.05 -24.54
N VAL A 309 14.61 -6.82 -24.10
CA VAL A 309 13.28 -6.28 -23.81
C VAL A 309 13.22 -5.71 -22.40
N LYS A 310 12.81 -4.45 -22.32
CA LYS A 310 12.35 -3.83 -21.08
C LYS A 310 10.83 -3.91 -21.04
N ASP A 311 10.36 -4.77 -20.15
CA ASP A 311 8.95 -5.09 -19.95
C ASP A 311 8.48 -4.45 -18.63
N HIS A 312 7.77 -3.34 -18.73
CA HIS A 312 7.11 -2.74 -17.58
C HIS A 312 5.69 -3.31 -17.35
N GLY A 313 5.28 -4.28 -18.18
CA GLY A 313 4.06 -5.04 -18.06
C GLY A 313 2.90 -4.57 -18.94
N PHE A 314 1.80 -5.29 -18.77
CA PHE A 314 0.48 -5.04 -19.33
C PHE A 314 -0.40 -4.54 -18.19
N LEU A 315 -0.56 -3.22 -18.08
CA LEU A 315 -1.13 -2.61 -16.89
C LEU A 315 -2.63 -2.39 -17.09
N TRP A 316 -3.44 -3.05 -16.27
CA TRP A 316 -4.88 -2.85 -16.24
C TRP A 316 -5.22 -1.68 -15.35
N ARG A 317 -5.92 -0.68 -15.89
CA ARG A 317 -6.12 0.61 -15.25
C ARG A 317 -7.56 1.09 -15.34
N VAL A 318 -7.98 1.88 -14.37
CA VAL A 318 -9.33 2.47 -14.33
C VAL A 318 -9.30 3.95 -13.93
N PRO A 319 -10.22 4.79 -14.43
CA PRO A 319 -10.45 6.14 -13.93
C PRO A 319 -10.75 6.15 -12.42
N GLN A 320 -10.42 7.25 -11.76
CA GLN A 320 -10.61 7.38 -10.30
C GLN A 320 -12.09 7.44 -9.91
N ASP A 321 -12.87 8.17 -10.69
CA ASP A 321 -14.31 8.30 -10.54
C ASP A 321 -15.05 7.00 -10.89
N ALA A 322 -14.50 6.18 -11.78
CA ALA A 322 -15.10 4.89 -12.13
C ALA A 322 -14.73 3.74 -11.17
N ILE A 323 -13.71 3.89 -10.32
CA ILE A 323 -13.13 2.77 -9.55
C ILE A 323 -14.14 2.12 -8.60
N ALA A 324 -15.07 2.88 -8.05
CA ALA A 324 -16.13 2.36 -7.18
C ALA A 324 -17.01 1.34 -7.90
N GLY A 325 -17.19 1.49 -9.22
CA GLY A 325 -17.98 0.59 -10.05
C GLY A 325 -17.48 -0.86 -10.03
N LEU A 326 -16.18 -1.08 -9.80
CA LEU A 326 -15.55 -2.40 -9.76
C LEU A 326 -15.97 -3.25 -8.55
N TYR A 327 -16.37 -2.60 -7.45
CA TYR A 327 -16.53 -3.25 -6.15
C TYR A 327 -18.01 -3.41 -5.77
N GLN A 328 -18.34 -4.51 -5.11
CA GLN A 328 -19.70 -4.74 -4.61
C GLN A 328 -20.05 -3.83 -3.44
N LYS A 329 -19.06 -3.53 -2.57
CA LYS A 329 -19.25 -2.66 -1.41
C LYS A 329 -18.25 -1.51 -1.47
N THR A 330 -18.75 -0.29 -1.33
CA THR A 330 -17.92 0.91 -1.26
C THR A 330 -18.43 1.84 -0.16
N GLN A 331 -17.52 2.59 0.45
CA GLN A 331 -17.82 3.60 1.43
C GLN A 331 -16.86 4.77 1.25
N LEU A 332 -17.40 5.96 0.97
CA LEU A 332 -16.63 7.19 0.92
C LEU A 332 -16.59 7.81 2.32
N ILE A 333 -15.41 8.13 2.82
CA ILE A 333 -15.20 8.67 4.16
C ILE A 333 -14.42 9.98 4.07
N ASP A 334 -15.03 11.07 4.52
CA ASP A 334 -14.36 12.35 4.72
C ASP A 334 -13.54 12.31 6.03
N LEU A 335 -12.26 12.64 5.93
CA LEU A 335 -11.34 12.62 7.08
C LEU A 335 -11.34 13.94 7.86
N SER A 336 -12.10 14.94 7.42
CA SER A 336 -12.30 16.20 8.12
C SER A 336 -13.37 16.13 9.21
N GLU A 337 -14.31 15.19 9.09
CA GLU A 337 -15.39 14.94 10.04
C GLU A 337 -14.86 14.16 11.26
N LYS A 338 -15.41 14.44 12.45
CA LYS A 338 -14.98 13.81 13.70
C LYS A 338 -15.55 12.42 13.88
#